data_AF-A0A2N6PFJ4-F1
#
_entry.id   AF-A0A2N6PFJ4-F1
#
_cell.length_a   1.000
_cell.length_b   1.000
_cell.length_c   1.000
_cell.angle_alpha   90.00
_cell.angle_beta   90.00
_cell.angle_gamma   90.00
#
_symmetry.space_group_name_H-M   'P 1'
#
loop_
_entity.id
_entity.type
_entity.pdbx_description
1 polymer ?
#
loop_
_entity_poly.entity_id
_entity_poly.type
_entity_poly.pdbx_seq_one_letter_code
_entity_poly.pdbx_strand_id
1 'polypeptide(L)'
;MARRGLKQVWLADVLGVGQSAVSKRLRGQLPFTAPELLLVASALDISLGELLGGIVNEKNPHPMGEGSSFLVAGEGFEPSTSGL
;
A
#
# COMPACT_ATOMS: atom_id res chain seq x y z
N MET A 1 1.83 9.74 9.93
CA MET A 1 1.44 11.17 9.94
C MET A 1 0.84 11.61 11.27
N ALA A 2 -0.31 11.09 11.71
CA ALA A 2 -0.94 11.49 12.99
C ALA A 2 -0.02 11.32 14.22
N ARG A 3 0.72 10.21 14.30
CA ARG A 3 1.66 9.93 15.40
C ARG A 3 2.89 10.87 15.47
N ARG A 4 3.16 11.62 14.39
CA ARG A 4 4.28 12.59 14.27
C ARG A 4 3.77 14.02 14.03
N GLY A 5 2.45 14.27 14.11
CA GLY A 5 1.85 15.59 13.86
C GLY A 5 1.96 16.13 12.42
N LEU A 6 2.35 15.28 11.46
CA LEU A 6 2.59 15.71 10.08
C LEU A 6 1.27 15.96 9.33
N LYS A 7 1.17 17.12 8.68
CA LYS A 7 0.00 17.55 7.91
C LYS A 7 -0.04 16.89 6.54
N GLN A 8 -1.24 16.63 6.01
CA GLN A 8 -1.40 16.11 4.65
C GLN A 8 -0.82 17.09 3.61
N VAL A 9 -0.91 18.40 3.87
CA VAL A 9 -0.36 19.49 3.02
C VAL A 9 1.12 19.28 2.76
N TRP A 10 1.91 19.04 3.80
CA TRP A 10 3.33 18.77 3.67
C TRP A 10 3.62 17.57 2.77
N LEU A 11 2.84 16.50 2.88
CA LEU A 11 3.01 15.31 2.03
C LEU A 11 2.65 15.57 0.56
N ALA A 12 1.71 16.47 0.28
CA ALA A 12 1.43 16.90 -1.09
C ALA A 12 2.59 17.68 -1.69
N ASP A 13 3.18 18.59 -0.91
CA ASP A 13 4.30 19.41 -1.36
C ASP A 13 5.52 18.52 -1.68
N VAL A 14 5.82 17.55 -0.80
CA VAL A 14 6.91 16.58 -1.01
C VAL A 14 6.70 15.74 -2.28
N LEU A 15 5.46 15.37 -2.56
CA LEU A 15 5.13 14.49 -3.69
C LEU A 15 4.80 15.27 -4.98
N GLY A 16 4.64 16.59 -4.93
CA GLY A 16 4.20 17.41 -6.06
C GLY A 16 2.78 17.07 -6.54
N VAL A 17 1.91 16.56 -5.68
CA VAL A 17 0.54 16.14 -6.03
C VAL A 17 -0.51 16.92 -5.23
N GLY A 18 -1.75 16.95 -5.70
CA GLY A 18 -2.83 17.60 -4.96
C GLY A 18 -3.20 16.89 -3.64
N GLN A 19 -3.71 17.65 -2.66
CA GLN A 19 -4.19 17.13 -1.37
C GLN A 19 -5.20 15.98 -1.48
N SER A 20 -6.08 16.04 -2.48
CA SER A 20 -7.06 14.97 -2.74
C SER A 20 -6.38 13.64 -3.10
N ALA A 21 -5.28 13.67 -3.87
CA ALA A 21 -4.52 12.48 -4.22
C ALA A 21 -3.82 11.90 -2.98
N VAL A 22 -3.21 12.74 -2.14
CA VAL A 22 -2.63 12.32 -0.85
C VAL A 22 -3.70 11.67 0.03
N SER A 23 -4.87 12.28 0.15
CA SER A 23 -5.99 11.77 0.95
C SER A 23 -6.45 10.38 0.49
N LYS A 24 -6.58 10.16 -0.83
CA LYS A 24 -6.88 8.84 -1.41
C LYS A 24 -5.81 7.80 -1.09
N ARG A 25 -4.52 8.17 -1.14
CA ARG A 25 -3.41 7.26 -0.82
C ARG A 25 -3.40 6.86 0.65
N LEU A 26 -3.59 7.83 1.55
CA LEU A 26 -3.65 7.58 2.98
C LEU A 26 -4.86 6.71 3.38
N ARG A 27 -5.95 6.72 2.59
CA ARG A 27 -7.09 5.81 2.74
C ARG A 27 -6.90 4.45 2.07
N GLY A 28 -5.75 4.20 1.44
CA GLY A 28 -5.48 2.94 0.71
C GLY A 28 -6.19 2.82 -0.65
N GLN A 29 -6.83 3.87 -1.14
CA GLN A 29 -7.53 3.86 -2.44
C GLN A 29 -6.59 4.04 -3.63
N LEU A 30 -5.39 4.59 -3.40
CA LEU A 30 -4.36 4.79 -4.41
C LEU A 30 -3.01 4.36 -3.82
N PRO A 31 -2.23 3.49 -4.49
CA PRO A 31 -0.95 3.05 -3.95
C PRO A 31 0.11 4.17 -3.99
N PHE A 32 1.15 4.01 -3.18
CA PHE A 32 2.42 4.73 -3.37
C PHE A 32 3.32 3.91 -4.30
N THR A 33 4.00 4.60 -5.21
CA THR A 33 5.06 4.01 -6.01
C THR A 33 6.37 3.98 -5.22
N ALA A 34 7.30 3.09 -5.58
CA ALA A 34 8.59 2.99 -4.90
C ALA A 34 9.38 4.32 -4.90
N PRO A 35 9.46 5.10 -6.01
CA PRO A 35 10.13 6.40 -6.01
C PRO A 35 9.50 7.41 -5.05
N GLU A 36 8.17 7.41 -4.93
CA GLU A 36 7.46 8.30 -4.00
C GLU A 36 7.76 7.94 -2.54
N LEU A 37 7.87 6.65 -2.22
CA LEU A 37 8.28 6.20 -0.89
C LEU A 37 9.70 6.63 -0.55
N LEU A 38 10.62 6.56 -1.52
CA LEU A 38 11.99 7.07 -1.37
C LEU A 38 12.03 8.58 -1.11
N LEU A 39 11.21 9.37 -1.82
CA LEU A 39 11.10 10.81 -1.60
C LEU A 39 10.56 11.12 -0.20
N VAL A 40 9.55 10.38 0.26
CA VAL A 40 9.00 10.55 1.61
C VAL A 40 10.03 10.18 2.68
N ALA A 41 10.80 9.10 2.47
CA ALA A 41 11.86 8.71 3.39
C ALA A 41 12.94 9.79 3.49
N SER A 42 13.42 10.33 2.35
CA SER A 42 14.44 11.38 2.35
C SER A 42 13.93 12.68 2.98
N ALA A 43 12.67 13.07 2.71
CA ALA A 43 12.07 14.25 3.31
C ALA A 43 11.87 14.14 4.84
N LEU A 44 11.82 12.92 5.36
CA LEU A 44 11.75 12.62 6.79
C LEU A 44 13.11 12.37 7.44
N ASP A 45 14.19 12.42 6.66
CA ASP A 45 15.56 12.09 7.07
C ASP A 45 15.67 10.71 7.77
N ILE A 46 14.99 9.71 7.19
CA ILE A 46 15.03 8.32 7.65
C ILE A 46 15.32 7.37 6.49
N SER A 47 15.76 6.15 6.79
CA SER A 47 15.90 5.11 5.78
C SER A 47 14.55 4.60 5.27
N LEU A 48 14.54 4.03 4.06
CA LEU A 48 13.34 3.35 3.53
C LEU A 48 12.90 2.18 4.42
N GLY A 49 13.85 1.45 5.03
CA GLY A 49 13.55 0.38 5.97
C GLY A 49 12.83 0.87 7.22
N GLU A 50 13.23 2.03 7.77
CA GLU A 50 12.53 2.66 8.89
C GLU A 50 11.15 3.21 8.49
N LEU A 51 10.99 3.68 7.26
CA LEU A 51 9.69 4.11 6.73
C LEU A 51 8.70 2.94 6.65
N LEU A 52 9.16 1.78 6.18
CA LEU A 52 8.35 0.57 6.01
C LEU A 52 8.16 -0.21 7.33
N GLY A 53 9.06 -0.04 8.29
CA GLY A 53 9.01 -0.71 9.59
C GLY A 53 9.18 -2.23 9.48
N GLY A 54 8.59 -2.99 10.41
CA GLY A 54 8.72 -4.46 10.49
C GLY A 54 8.12 -5.25 9.30
N ILE A 55 7.44 -4.56 8.38
CA ILE A 55 6.79 -5.16 7.21
C ILE A 55 7.85 -5.67 6.20
N VAL A 56 9.08 -5.14 6.23
CA VAL A 56 10.17 -5.53 5.31
C VAL A 56 10.57 -7.01 5.40
N ASN A 57 10.24 -7.69 6.51
CA ASN A 57 10.48 -9.13 6.69
C ASN A 57 9.24 -10.00 6.44
N GLU A 58 8.10 -9.39 6.14
CA GLU A 58 6.85 -10.10 5.88
C GLU A 58 6.87 -10.65 4.45
N LYS A 59 6.75 -11.98 4.28
CA LYS A 59 6.80 -12.61 2.95
C LYS A 59 5.67 -12.19 2.01
N ASN A 60 4.59 -11.62 2.54
CA ASN A 60 3.50 -11.07 1.76
C ASN A 60 2.82 -9.91 2.51
N PRO A 61 3.31 -8.67 2.36
CA PRO A 61 2.72 -7.53 3.02
C PRO A 61 1.38 -7.20 2.34
N HIS A 62 0.29 -7.72 2.90
CA HIS A 62 -1.04 -7.45 2.38
C HIS A 62 -1.50 -6.03 2.78
N PRO A 63 -2.16 -5.30 1.87
CA PRO A 63 -2.85 -4.08 2.26
C PRO A 63 -3.90 -4.44 3.33
N MET A 64 -3.87 -3.74 4.47
CA MET A 64 -4.88 -3.88 5.52
C MET A 64 -6.19 -3.25 5.01
N GLY A 65 -6.87 -3.95 4.11
CA GLY A 65 -8.17 -3.59 3.58
C GLY A 65 -9.28 -4.24 4.41
N GLU A 66 -10.19 -3.42 4.92
CA GLU A 66 -11.49 -3.86 5.41
C GLU A 66 -12.29 -4.47 4.24
N GLY A 67 -12.67 -5.75 4.36
CA GLY A 67 -13.65 -6.40 3.48
C GLY A 67 -13.07 -7.17 2.29
N SER A 68 -12.40 -8.29 2.53
CA SER A 68 -12.23 -9.32 1.48
C SER A 68 -13.51 -10.15 1.34
N SER A 69 -14.52 -9.66 0.61
CA SER A 69 -15.51 -10.56 -0.01
C SER A 69 -14.84 -11.24 -1.20
N PHE A 70 -14.13 -12.32 -0.90
CA PHE A 70 -13.71 -13.29 -1.92
C PHE A 70 -14.98 -14.03 -2.38
N LEU A 71 -15.69 -13.45 -3.33
CA LEU A 71 -16.75 -14.15 -4.04
C LEU A 71 -16.08 -15.20 -4.92
N VAL A 72 -15.98 -16.43 -4.42
CA VAL A 72 -15.63 -17.60 -5.22
C VAL A 72 -16.76 -17.80 -6.23
N ALA A 73 -16.48 -17.45 -7.49
CA ALA A 73 -17.35 -17.77 -8.61
C ALA A 73 -17.24 -19.27 -8.92
N GLY A 74 -18.40 -19.94 -9.00
CA GLY A 74 -18.64 -21.06 -9.90
C GLY A 74 -18.02 -22.40 -9.51
N GLU A 75 -18.82 -23.21 -8.85
CA GLU A 75 -18.82 -24.68 -8.94
C GLU A 75 -18.57 -25.11 -10.42
N GLY A 76 -17.47 -25.81 -10.70
CA GLY A 76 -17.20 -26.30 -12.06
C GLY A 76 -15.74 -26.50 -12.52
N PHE A 77 -14.77 -26.71 -11.62
CA PHE A 77 -13.44 -27.18 -12.02
C PHE A 77 -13.30 -28.67 -11.73
N GLU A 78 -13.89 -29.52 -12.57
CA GLU A 78 -13.58 -30.96 -12.58
C GLU A 78 -12.37 -31.20 -13.50
N PRO A 79 -11.22 -31.69 -13.00
CA PRO A 79 -10.17 -32.15 -13.88
C PRO A 79 -10.56 -33.51 -14.47
N SER A 80 -10.81 -33.54 -15.78
CA SER A 80 -10.83 -34.80 -16.54
C SER A 80 -9.41 -35.39 -16.55
N THR A 81 -9.11 -36.24 -15.58
CA THR A 81 -8.00 -37.18 -15.72
C THR A 81 -8.53 -38.39 -16.47
N SER A 82 -8.46 -38.32 -17.80
CA SER A 82 -8.61 -39.49 -18.68
C SER A 82 -7.65 -40.57 -18.22
N GLY A 83 -8.21 -41.73 -17.84
CA GLY A 83 -7.45 -42.93 -17.47
C GLY A 83 -6.63 -43.45 -18.65
N LEU A 84 -5.39 -43.81 -18.35
CA LEU A 84 -4.52 -44.70 -19.13
C LEU A 84 -4.87 -46.16 -18.81
#